data_AF-A0A930SJG5-F1
#
_entry.id   AF-A0A930SJG5-F1
#
_cell.length_a   1.000
_cell.length_b   1.000
_cell.length_c   1.000
_cell.angle_alpha   90.00
_cell.angle_beta   90.00
_cell.angle_gamma   90.00
#
_symmetry.space_group_name_H-M   'P 1'
#
loop_
_entity.id
_entity.type
_entity.pdbx_description
1 polymer ?
#
loop_
_entity_poly.entity_id
_entity_poly.type
_entity_poly.pdbx_seq_one_letter_code
_entity_poly.pdbx_strand_id
1 'polypeptide(L)'
;MTQSDLNISALREQFLASVQAAEETVHEGMELLWEAPRSPAVAAPATDAAMSPEELAATVASLQQRTTAVRAAAAPGLGGGIVAPVAPPEPEPQPPALPRDVALHLQRLRSQASKINDLAYQQALAIQEFKRIRDRIDLSLHRGNNAYGWHVEQFCRMDEAVLSQVVQDNAGALILSQGIVDLYADERDATQTAQTLRERELARSRHAAASHQGWQTLIAEPLAALAALGQAMTRTLERRSRLTPLDICLWLGGGLIARQGIELLLAAAPSLWPLFVGGVIAAVAYSLYRLMITPRMDIGLVSRVGLALLGLVLGGHL
;
A
#
# COMPACT_ATOMS: atom_id res chain seq x y z
N MET A 1 25.74 35.51 -14.19
CA MET A 1 25.73 34.81 -12.89
C MET A 1 24.44 35.15 -12.21
N THR A 2 23.58 34.15 -12.05
CA THR A 2 22.25 34.33 -11.47
C THR A 2 22.33 34.15 -9.96
N GLN A 3 21.45 34.79 -9.19
CA GLN A 3 21.46 34.74 -7.73
C GLN A 3 21.28 33.30 -7.18
N SER A 4 20.76 32.37 -8.00
CA SER A 4 20.71 30.93 -7.74
C SER A 4 22.08 30.26 -7.75
N ASP A 5 23.02 30.70 -8.61
CA ASP A 5 24.36 30.12 -8.69
C ASP A 5 25.19 30.41 -7.43
N LEU A 6 24.98 31.58 -6.82
CA LEU A 6 25.62 31.99 -5.56
C LEU A 6 25.14 31.20 -4.34
N ASN A 7 23.87 30.77 -4.32
CA ASN A 7 23.34 29.95 -3.22
C ASN A 7 23.84 28.50 -3.27
N ILE A 8 24.05 27.96 -4.48
CA ILE A 8 24.55 26.59 -4.65
C ILE A 8 26.02 26.48 -4.21
N SER A 9 26.86 27.49 -4.49
CA SER A 9 28.24 27.49 -4.01
C SER A 9 28.34 27.58 -2.49
N ALA A 10 27.51 28.40 -1.85
CA ALA A 10 27.49 28.54 -0.40
C ALA A 10 27.05 27.24 0.31
N LEU A 11 26.02 26.56 -0.20
CA LEU A 11 25.59 25.26 0.30
C LEU A 11 26.65 24.18 0.13
N ARG A 12 27.40 24.20 -0.99
CA ARG A 12 28.49 23.25 -1.24
C ARG A 12 29.65 23.45 -0.26
N GLU A 13 30.05 24.69 0.02
CA GLU A 13 31.11 24.97 1.00
C GLU A 13 30.68 24.59 2.42
N GLN A 14 29.44 24.87 2.80
CA GLN A 14 28.93 24.48 4.12
C GLN A 14 28.88 22.95 4.29
N PHE A 15 28.51 22.21 3.23
CA PHE A 15 28.52 20.76 3.24
C PHE A 15 29.95 20.20 3.37
N LEU A 16 30.90 20.73 2.58
CA LEU A 16 32.31 20.31 2.66
C LEU A 16 32.92 20.56 4.03
N ALA A 17 32.63 21.72 4.65
CA ALA A 17 33.08 22.02 6.01
C ALA A 17 32.52 21.04 7.04
N SER A 18 31.25 20.63 6.90
CA SER A 18 30.64 19.66 7.82
C SER A 18 31.21 18.24 7.68
N VAL A 19 31.60 17.83 6.47
CA VAL A 19 32.24 16.54 6.21
C VAL A 19 33.66 16.51 6.78
N GLN A 20 34.44 17.58 6.60
CA GLN A 20 35.79 17.67 7.15
C GLN A 20 35.80 17.65 8.68
N ALA A 21 34.86 18.37 9.32
CA ALA A 21 34.71 18.34 10.77
C ALA A 21 34.33 16.95 11.30
N ALA A 22 33.53 16.18 10.55
CA ALA A 22 33.20 14.80 10.90
C ALA A 22 34.41 13.85 10.75
N GLU A 23 35.20 14.00 9.68
CA GLU A 23 36.40 13.18 9.44
C GLU A 23 37.48 13.38 10.52
N GLU A 24 37.72 14.61 10.98
CA GLU A 24 38.66 14.89 12.08
C GLU A 24 38.24 14.18 13.39
N THR A 25 36.95 14.18 13.71
CA THR A 25 36.46 13.48 14.92
C THR A 25 36.57 11.96 14.84
N VAL A 26 36.56 11.40 13.63
CA VAL A 26 36.69 9.95 13.42
C VAL A 26 38.16 9.52 13.43
N HIS A 27 39.08 10.32 12.90
CA HIS A 27 40.51 9.99 12.91
C HIS A 27 41.12 10.05 14.32
N GLU A 28 40.76 11.03 15.16
CA GLU A 28 41.26 11.08 16.56
C GLU A 28 40.74 9.91 17.44
N GLY A 29 39.59 9.32 17.09
CA GLY A 29 39.02 8.19 17.83
C GLY A 29 39.52 6.80 17.39
N MET A 30 40.05 6.68 16.16
CA MET A 30 40.26 5.37 15.52
C MET A 30 41.71 4.88 15.52
N GLU A 31 42.71 5.76 15.73
CA GLU A 31 44.12 5.35 15.82
C GLU A 31 44.49 4.59 17.11
N LEU A 32 43.65 4.57 18.14
CA LEU A 32 44.00 3.98 19.45
C LEU A 32 43.50 2.54 19.69
N LEU A 33 42.79 1.89 18.75
CA LEU A 33 42.00 0.69 19.11
C LEU A 33 42.11 -0.56 18.22
N TRP A 34 42.90 -0.59 17.14
CA TRP A 34 42.87 -1.75 16.21
C TRP A 34 44.24 -2.21 15.71
N GLU A 35 45.10 -2.70 16.61
CA GLU A 35 46.03 -3.79 16.27
C GLU A 35 45.31 -5.13 16.49
N ALA A 36 44.63 -5.61 15.45
CA ALA A 36 44.01 -6.93 15.46
C ALA A 36 45.04 -8.04 15.19
N PRO A 37 45.02 -9.16 15.94
CA PRO A 37 45.90 -10.30 15.68
C PRO A 37 45.48 -11.03 14.40
N ARG A 38 46.40 -11.14 13.45
CA ARG A 38 46.22 -11.92 12.21
C ARG A 38 46.09 -13.41 12.56
N SER A 39 44.87 -13.95 12.56
CA SER A 39 44.64 -15.40 12.56
C SER A 39 44.57 -15.95 11.14
N PRO A 40 45.07 -17.17 10.91
CA PRO A 40 45.15 -17.77 9.58
C PRO A 40 43.78 -18.21 9.06
N ALA A 41 43.55 -17.97 7.77
CA ALA A 41 42.34 -18.31 7.03
C ALA A 41 42.07 -19.82 7.07
N VAL A 42 40.95 -20.21 7.68
CA VAL A 42 40.36 -21.54 7.52
C VAL A 42 39.47 -21.48 6.27
N ALA A 43 39.81 -22.29 5.27
CA ALA A 43 39.06 -22.42 4.04
C ALA A 43 37.64 -22.96 4.33
N ALA A 44 36.62 -22.18 3.98
CA ALA A 44 35.22 -22.60 4.04
C ALA A 44 34.91 -23.57 2.87
N PRO A 45 34.15 -24.66 3.10
CA PRO A 45 33.71 -25.53 2.03
C PRO A 45 32.59 -24.86 1.20
N ALA A 46 32.83 -24.75 -0.10
CA ALA A 46 31.83 -24.29 -1.07
C ALA A 46 30.66 -25.29 -1.14
N THR A 47 29.50 -24.88 -0.67
CA THR A 47 28.22 -25.56 -0.91
C THR A 47 27.23 -24.52 -1.43
N ASP A 48 27.41 -24.12 -2.68
CA ASP A 48 26.42 -23.39 -3.47
C ASP A 48 25.33 -24.37 -3.94
N ALA A 49 24.37 -24.63 -3.07
CA ALA A 49 23.05 -25.10 -3.47
C ALA A 49 22.08 -23.99 -3.10
N ALA A 50 21.73 -23.15 -4.08
CA ALA A 50 20.75 -22.08 -3.90
C ALA A 50 19.41 -22.70 -3.48
N MET A 51 19.11 -22.59 -2.18
CA MET A 51 17.85 -23.03 -1.59
C MET A 51 16.71 -22.29 -2.28
N SER A 52 15.68 -23.01 -2.72
CA SER A 52 14.56 -22.39 -3.41
C SER A 52 13.80 -21.43 -2.47
N PRO A 53 13.20 -20.35 -2.98
CA PRO A 53 12.48 -19.38 -2.14
C PRO A 53 11.31 -20.00 -1.36
N GLU A 54 10.72 -21.10 -1.84
CA GLU A 54 9.72 -21.87 -1.09
C GLU A 54 10.32 -22.66 0.09
N GLU A 55 11.50 -23.25 -0.09
CA GLU A 55 12.21 -23.94 1.00
C GLU A 55 12.68 -22.97 2.08
N LEU A 56 13.08 -21.74 1.70
CA LEU A 56 13.41 -20.67 2.63
C LEU A 56 12.18 -20.24 3.44
N ALA A 57 11.02 -20.07 2.78
CA ALA A 57 9.77 -19.72 3.46
C ALA A 57 9.32 -20.83 4.43
N ALA A 58 9.44 -22.10 4.02
CA ALA A 58 9.11 -23.25 4.85
C ALA A 58 10.06 -23.40 6.06
N THR A 59 11.36 -23.17 5.88
CA THR A 59 12.34 -23.21 6.99
C THR A 59 12.12 -22.07 7.97
N VAL A 60 11.87 -20.85 7.49
CA VAL A 60 11.54 -19.70 8.36
C VAL A 60 10.24 -19.95 9.13
N ALA A 61 9.20 -20.49 8.48
CA ALA A 61 7.95 -20.86 9.16
C ALA A 61 8.19 -21.93 10.23
N SER A 62 9.00 -22.96 9.94
CA SER A 62 9.32 -24.01 10.91
C SER A 62 10.11 -23.49 12.11
N LEU A 63 11.05 -22.55 11.89
CA LEU A 63 11.83 -21.93 12.95
C LEU A 63 10.95 -21.03 13.82
N GLN A 64 10.07 -20.21 13.22
CA GLN A 64 9.11 -19.40 13.96
C GLN A 64 8.16 -20.25 14.80
N GLN A 65 7.63 -21.35 14.25
CA GLN A 65 6.78 -22.28 14.98
C GLN A 65 7.51 -22.88 16.19
N ARG A 66 8.77 -23.27 16.02
CA ARG A 66 9.61 -23.82 17.09
C ARG A 66 9.89 -22.79 18.19
N THR A 67 10.17 -21.53 17.83
CA THR A 67 10.40 -20.46 18.81
C THR A 67 9.12 -20.11 19.57
N THR A 68 7.95 -20.13 18.91
CA THR A 68 6.66 -19.91 19.59
C THR A 68 6.31 -21.07 20.54
N ALA A 69 6.62 -22.31 20.17
CA ALA A 69 6.40 -23.47 21.03
C ALA A 69 7.30 -23.43 22.28
N VAL A 70 8.56 -23.05 22.12
CA VAL A 70 9.51 -22.89 23.25
C VAL A 70 9.07 -21.74 24.16
N ARG A 71 8.60 -20.62 23.59
CA ARG A 71 8.12 -19.47 24.37
C ARG A 71 6.78 -19.74 25.07
N ALA A 72 5.89 -20.52 24.45
CA ALA A 72 4.65 -20.98 25.06
C ALA A 72 4.90 -22.01 26.19
N ALA A 73 5.92 -22.86 26.04
CA ALA A 73 6.35 -23.78 27.09
C ALA A 73 7.05 -23.06 28.27
N ALA A 74 7.67 -21.90 28.02
CA ALA A 74 8.30 -21.08 29.05
C ALA A 74 7.34 -20.10 29.75
N ALA A 75 6.07 -20.02 29.32
CA ALA A 75 5.05 -19.23 30.01
C ALA A 75 4.52 -20.04 31.21
N PRO A 76 4.69 -19.58 32.47
CA PRO A 76 4.19 -20.31 33.63
C PRO A 76 2.67 -20.23 33.65
N GLY A 77 2.03 -21.31 33.22
CA GLY A 77 0.58 -21.45 33.21
C GLY A 77 0.01 -21.47 34.62
N LEU A 78 -0.76 -20.42 34.95
CA LEU A 78 -1.75 -20.36 36.04
C LEU A 78 -2.96 -21.27 35.73
N GLY A 79 -2.72 -22.55 35.46
CA GLY A 79 -3.74 -23.55 35.16
C GLY A 79 -3.74 -24.63 36.22
N GLY A 80 -4.69 -24.55 37.15
CA GLY A 80 -4.89 -25.48 38.27
C GLY A 80 -5.32 -26.88 37.84
N GLY A 81 -4.42 -27.62 37.21
CA GLY A 81 -4.48 -29.07 37.11
C GLY A 81 -3.82 -29.68 38.34
N ILE A 82 -4.56 -30.48 39.10
CA ILE A 82 -4.05 -31.29 40.20
C ILE A 82 -3.13 -32.35 39.59
N VAL A 83 -1.86 -31.99 39.38
CA VAL A 83 -0.79 -32.92 39.01
C VAL A 83 -0.44 -33.70 40.27
N ALA A 84 -0.50 -35.03 40.17
CA ALA A 84 -0.11 -35.96 41.22
C ALA A 84 1.30 -35.60 41.76
N PRO A 85 1.60 -35.85 43.05
CA PRO A 85 2.89 -35.52 43.65
C PRO A 85 3.99 -36.34 42.99
N VAL A 86 4.60 -35.77 41.95
CA VAL A 86 5.87 -36.25 41.38
C VAL A 86 6.92 -36.06 42.47
N ALA A 87 7.61 -37.15 42.80
CA ALA A 87 8.66 -37.16 43.79
C ALA A 87 9.66 -36.02 43.54
N PRO A 88 10.16 -35.35 44.61
CA PRO A 88 11.06 -34.22 44.48
C PRO A 88 12.24 -34.62 43.58
N PRO A 89 12.49 -33.91 42.47
CA PRO A 89 13.63 -34.20 41.62
C PRO A 89 14.89 -34.11 42.48
N GLU A 90 15.71 -35.14 42.37
CA GLU A 90 17.01 -35.27 43.03
C GLU A 90 17.80 -33.96 42.77
N PRO A 91 18.37 -33.32 43.81
CA PRO A 91 18.99 -32.02 43.66
C PRO A 91 20.15 -32.13 42.67
N GLU A 92 19.97 -31.53 41.48
CA GLU A 92 21.03 -31.43 40.50
C GLU A 92 22.27 -30.82 41.18
N PRO A 93 23.46 -31.43 41.03
CA PRO A 93 24.66 -30.97 41.68
C PRO A 93 24.91 -29.52 41.30
N GLN A 94 24.91 -28.63 42.30
CA GLN A 94 25.18 -27.22 42.08
C GLN A 94 26.53 -27.06 41.36
N PRO A 95 26.57 -26.36 40.21
CA PRO A 95 27.82 -26.16 39.50
C PRO A 95 28.83 -25.44 40.41
N PRO A 96 30.12 -25.80 40.33
CA PRO A 96 31.16 -25.23 41.19
C PRO A 96 31.16 -23.70 41.10
N ALA A 97 31.23 -23.04 42.25
CA ALA A 97 31.24 -21.58 42.33
C ALA A 97 32.44 -21.01 41.57
N LEU A 98 32.17 -20.14 40.59
CA LEU A 98 33.20 -19.45 39.81
C LEU A 98 34.04 -18.54 40.72
N PRO A 99 35.37 -18.45 40.51
CA PRO A 99 36.21 -17.49 41.20
C PRO A 99 35.72 -16.05 41.01
N ARG A 100 35.82 -15.23 42.07
CA ARG A 100 35.31 -13.84 42.08
C ARG A 100 35.91 -12.97 40.97
N ASP A 101 37.18 -13.15 40.66
CA ASP A 101 37.87 -12.38 39.62
C ASP A 101 37.34 -12.71 38.23
N VAL A 102 37.05 -13.99 37.97
CA VAL A 102 36.44 -14.45 36.71
C VAL A 102 35.04 -13.86 36.57
N ALA A 103 34.27 -13.81 37.66
CA ALA A 103 32.94 -13.19 37.66
C ALA A 103 32.99 -11.69 37.28
N LEU A 104 33.98 -10.94 37.79
CA LEU A 104 34.17 -9.52 37.43
C LEU A 104 34.53 -9.33 35.95
N HIS A 105 35.42 -10.16 35.41
CA HIS A 105 35.78 -10.09 33.99
C HIS A 105 34.60 -10.44 33.08
N LEU A 106 33.83 -11.46 33.44
CA LEU A 106 32.60 -11.83 32.72
C LEU A 106 31.57 -10.70 32.76
N GLN A 107 31.43 -10.01 33.89
CA GLN A 107 30.55 -8.84 34.00
C GLN A 107 31.00 -7.70 33.08
N ARG A 108 32.30 -7.40 33.06
CA ARG A 108 32.87 -6.37 32.17
C ARG A 108 32.67 -6.75 30.70
N LEU A 109 32.90 -8.01 30.35
CA LEU A 109 32.71 -8.51 28.99
C LEU A 109 31.23 -8.41 28.55
N ARG A 110 30.29 -8.75 29.44
CA ARG A 110 28.85 -8.55 29.21
C ARG A 110 28.48 -7.08 28.99
N SER A 111 29.05 -6.16 29.78
CA SER A 111 28.81 -4.73 29.58
C SER A 111 29.36 -4.21 28.24
N GLN A 112 30.53 -4.71 27.82
CA GLN A 112 31.10 -4.36 26.52
C GLN A 112 30.29 -4.95 25.37
N ALA A 113 29.83 -6.20 25.50
CA ALA A 113 28.93 -6.84 24.54
C ALA A 113 27.62 -6.06 24.37
N SER A 114 27.01 -5.60 25.48
CA SER A 114 25.82 -4.73 25.42
C SER A 114 26.12 -3.44 24.66
N LYS A 115 27.25 -2.78 24.95
CA LYS A 115 27.64 -1.54 24.25
C LYS A 115 27.87 -1.76 22.75
N ILE A 116 28.46 -2.89 22.35
CA ILE A 116 28.62 -3.26 20.94
C ILE A 116 27.24 -3.41 20.28
N ASN A 117 26.31 -4.09 20.94
CA ASN A 117 24.96 -4.27 20.41
C ASN A 117 24.18 -2.94 20.31
N ASP A 118 24.33 -2.04 21.28
CA ASP A 118 23.73 -0.70 21.22
C ASP A 118 24.29 0.11 20.05
N LEU A 119 25.61 0.07 19.82
CA LEU A 119 26.25 0.74 18.69
C LEU A 119 25.83 0.12 17.35
N ALA A 120 25.76 -1.21 17.27
CA ALA A 120 25.28 -1.90 16.08
C ALA A 120 23.84 -1.51 15.76
N TYR A 121 22.97 -1.40 16.77
CA TYR A 121 21.61 -0.91 16.61
C TYR A 121 21.56 0.53 16.08
N GLN A 122 22.38 1.44 16.64
CA GLN A 122 22.48 2.83 16.16
C GLN A 122 22.98 2.90 14.71
N GLN A 123 23.98 2.09 14.35
CA GLN A 123 24.48 1.99 12.98
C GLN A 123 23.40 1.46 12.02
N ALA A 124 22.62 0.46 12.43
CA ALA A 124 21.50 -0.05 11.63
C ALA A 124 20.48 1.05 11.32
N LEU A 125 20.11 1.86 12.33
CA LEU A 125 19.21 2.99 12.15
C LEU A 125 19.77 4.05 11.18
N ALA A 126 21.04 4.40 11.33
CA ALA A 126 21.69 5.36 10.43
C ALA A 126 21.76 4.86 8.98
N ILE A 127 22.03 3.57 8.77
CA ILE A 127 22.04 2.95 7.44
C ILE A 127 20.63 2.96 6.82
N GLN A 128 19.59 2.69 7.62
CA GLN A 128 18.20 2.78 7.16
C GLN A 128 17.82 4.22 6.79
N GLU A 129 18.20 5.21 7.58
CA GLU A 129 17.95 6.62 7.28
C GLU A 129 18.65 7.04 5.99
N PHE A 130 19.92 6.64 5.82
CA PHE A 130 20.68 6.89 4.60
C PHE A 130 19.99 6.28 3.37
N LYS A 131 19.48 5.05 3.48
CA LYS A 131 18.67 4.44 2.41
C LYS A 131 17.41 5.28 2.11
N ARG A 132 16.66 5.71 3.12
CA ARG A 132 15.45 6.53 2.91
C ARG A 132 15.76 7.84 2.18
N ILE A 133 16.92 8.46 2.46
CA ILE A 133 17.39 9.65 1.75
C ILE A 133 17.71 9.31 0.29
N ARG A 134 18.44 8.22 0.04
CA ARG A 134 18.71 7.71 -1.31
C ARG A 134 17.42 7.50 -2.11
N ASP A 135 16.44 6.80 -1.54
CA ASP A 135 15.16 6.51 -2.19
C ASP A 135 14.36 7.80 -2.46
N ARG A 136 14.44 8.80 -1.57
CA ARG A 136 13.81 10.11 -1.78
C ARG A 136 14.46 10.87 -2.94
N ILE A 137 15.79 10.84 -3.06
CA ILE A 137 16.52 11.44 -4.18
C ILE A 137 16.14 10.70 -5.48
N ASP A 138 15.99 9.39 -5.43
CA ASP A 138 15.59 8.60 -6.60
C ASP A 138 14.20 9.01 -7.08
N LEU A 139 13.24 9.10 -6.17
CA LEU A 139 11.89 9.58 -6.47
C LEU A 139 11.87 11.03 -6.99
N SER A 140 12.72 11.92 -6.48
CA SER A 140 12.76 13.31 -6.95
C SER A 140 13.34 13.41 -8.36
N LEU A 141 14.38 12.64 -8.67
CA LEU A 141 14.95 12.54 -10.01
C LEU A 141 13.92 11.97 -11.01
N HIS A 142 13.18 10.92 -10.63
CA HIS A 142 12.14 10.35 -11.50
C HIS A 142 10.96 11.30 -11.75
N ARG A 143 10.56 12.11 -10.77
CA ARG A 143 9.47 13.09 -10.95
C ARG A 143 9.87 14.31 -11.77
N GLY A 144 11.08 14.81 -11.58
CA GLY A 144 11.59 15.97 -12.28
C GLY A 144 12.12 15.60 -13.66
N ASN A 145 11.22 15.28 -14.61
CA ASN A 145 11.49 14.90 -16.02
C ASN A 145 12.97 14.97 -16.38
N ASN A 146 13.70 13.90 -16.05
CA ASN A 146 15.14 13.92 -15.83
C ASN A 146 15.90 14.08 -17.15
N ALA A 147 15.93 15.30 -17.67
CA ALA A 147 16.48 15.64 -18.98
C ALA A 147 17.99 15.33 -19.09
N TYR A 148 18.66 15.17 -17.95
CA TYR A 148 20.11 14.93 -17.87
C TYR A 148 20.46 13.44 -17.68
N GLY A 149 19.47 12.55 -17.54
CA GLY A 149 19.73 11.11 -17.39
C GLY A 149 20.53 10.75 -16.13
N TRP A 150 20.37 11.52 -15.04
CA TRP A 150 21.07 11.23 -13.78
C TRP A 150 20.43 10.04 -13.07
N HIS A 151 21.24 9.08 -12.67
CA HIS A 151 20.79 7.92 -11.90
C HIS A 151 21.36 7.99 -10.50
N VAL A 152 20.56 7.66 -9.48
CA VAL A 152 21.03 7.69 -8.08
C VAL A 152 22.23 6.77 -7.85
N GLU A 153 22.29 5.67 -8.60
CA GLU A 153 23.38 4.70 -8.58
C GLU A 153 24.74 5.32 -8.93
N GLN A 154 24.78 6.44 -9.64
CA GLN A 154 26.02 7.17 -9.95
C GLN A 154 26.60 7.88 -8.72
N PHE A 155 25.75 8.23 -7.74
CA PHE A 155 26.15 8.92 -6.52
C PHE A 155 26.31 7.96 -5.36
N CYS A 156 25.43 6.95 -5.28
CA CYS A 156 25.40 6.03 -4.17
C CYS A 156 24.87 4.67 -4.60
N ARG A 157 25.69 3.64 -4.38
CA ARG A 157 25.33 2.24 -4.53
C ARG A 157 25.35 1.58 -3.16
N MET A 158 24.18 1.17 -2.69
CA MET A 158 24.03 0.31 -1.50
C MET A 158 23.54 -1.05 -1.97
N ASP A 159 24.41 -2.05 -1.91
CA ASP A 159 24.08 -3.44 -2.24
C ASP A 159 23.80 -4.24 -0.97
N GLU A 160 24.71 -4.16 0.00
CA GLU A 160 24.63 -4.89 1.26
C GLU A 160 25.23 -4.07 2.40
N ALA A 161 24.68 -4.24 3.61
CA ALA A 161 25.20 -3.65 4.83
C ALA A 161 25.34 -4.74 5.89
N VAL A 162 26.55 -4.88 6.45
CA VAL A 162 26.88 -5.91 7.44
C VAL A 162 27.26 -5.21 8.75
N LEU A 163 26.71 -5.68 9.87
CA LEU A 163 26.97 -5.16 11.21
C LEU A 163 27.50 -6.26 12.13
N SER A 164 28.38 -5.87 13.05
CA SER A 164 28.90 -6.77 14.07
C SER A 164 28.00 -6.74 15.30
N GLN A 165 27.53 -7.89 15.76
CA GLN A 165 26.68 -8.05 16.94
C GLN A 165 27.18 -9.21 17.82
N VAL A 166 27.10 -9.05 19.14
CA VAL A 166 27.46 -10.10 20.09
C VAL A 166 26.21 -10.86 20.50
N VAL A 167 26.16 -12.15 20.18
CA VAL A 167 25.07 -13.07 20.55
C VAL A 167 25.56 -14.03 21.62
N GLN A 168 24.70 -14.37 22.58
CA GLN A 168 25.00 -15.38 23.57
C GLN A 168 24.51 -16.74 23.08
N ASP A 169 25.40 -17.74 23.04
CA ASP A 169 25.04 -19.12 22.70
C ASP A 169 24.28 -19.80 23.84
N ASN A 170 23.67 -20.96 23.58
CA ASN A 170 22.95 -21.79 24.55
C ASN A 170 23.82 -22.20 25.76
N ALA A 171 25.14 -22.28 25.57
CA ALA A 171 26.12 -22.53 26.63
C ALA A 171 26.47 -21.29 27.46
N GLY A 172 25.90 -20.13 27.15
CA GLY A 172 26.18 -18.87 27.82
C GLY A 172 27.45 -18.15 27.33
N ALA A 173 28.15 -18.70 26.34
CA ALA A 173 29.32 -18.09 25.70
C ALA A 173 28.91 -16.89 24.84
N LEU A 174 29.71 -15.82 24.86
CA LEU A 174 29.48 -14.62 24.05
C LEU A 174 30.26 -14.73 22.74
N ILE A 175 29.55 -14.70 21.61
CA ILE A 175 30.11 -14.88 20.27
C ILE A 175 29.86 -13.61 19.47
N LEU A 176 30.93 -13.04 18.89
CA LEU A 176 30.82 -11.95 17.92
C LEU A 176 30.38 -12.54 16.58
N SER A 177 29.21 -12.14 16.12
CA SER A 177 28.61 -12.56 14.85
C SER A 177 28.41 -11.36 13.94
N GLN A 178 28.38 -11.59 12.64
CA GLN A 178 28.05 -10.57 11.65
C GLN A 178 26.60 -10.80 11.19
N GLY A 179 25.78 -9.75 11.25
CA GLY A 179 24.40 -9.76 10.77
C GLY A 179 24.24 -8.84 9.56
N ILE A 180 23.51 -9.30 8.56
CA ILE A 180 23.15 -8.49 7.40
C ILE A 180 21.97 -7.59 7.80
N VAL A 181 22.09 -6.29 7.56
CA VAL A 181 20.99 -5.34 7.76
C VAL A 181 20.01 -5.52 6.62
N ASP A 182 18.78 -5.86 6.98
CA ASP A 182 17.68 -5.92 6.02
C ASP A 182 17.29 -4.50 5.59
N LEU A 183 17.90 -4.06 4.50
CA LEU A 183 17.62 -2.77 3.88
C LEU A 183 16.16 -2.64 3.45
N TYR A 184 15.45 -3.75 3.21
CA TYR A 184 14.10 -3.78 2.66
C TYR A 184 13.02 -4.13 3.70
N ALA A 185 13.37 -4.13 4.99
CA ALA A 185 12.43 -4.41 6.08
C ALA A 185 11.22 -3.45 6.04
N ASP A 186 11.48 -2.14 5.99
CA ASP A 186 10.43 -1.11 5.96
C ASP A 186 9.48 -1.26 4.75
N GLU A 187 10.01 -1.64 3.59
CA GLU A 187 9.22 -1.82 2.36
C GLU A 187 8.35 -3.07 2.44
N ARG A 188 8.90 -4.17 3.00
CA ARG A 188 8.14 -5.39 3.25
C ARG A 188 7.03 -5.14 4.26
N ASP A 189 7.30 -4.44 5.35
CA ASP A 189 6.31 -4.10 6.37
C ASP A 189 5.24 -3.16 5.82
N ALA A 190 5.62 -2.17 5.03
CA ALA A 190 4.67 -1.29 4.35
C ALA A 190 3.79 -2.06 3.36
N THR A 191 4.36 -3.01 2.61
CA THR A 191 3.62 -3.85 1.66
C THR A 191 2.64 -4.77 2.37
N GLN A 192 3.07 -5.45 3.44
CA GLN A 192 2.20 -6.26 4.29
C GLN A 192 1.08 -5.42 4.91
N THR A 193 1.42 -4.23 5.43
CA THR A 193 0.42 -3.31 5.99
C THR A 193 -0.58 -2.87 4.92
N ALA A 194 -0.12 -2.51 3.72
CA ALA A 194 -1.00 -2.15 2.61
C ALA A 194 -1.91 -3.32 2.18
N GLN A 195 -1.39 -4.56 2.16
CA GLN A 195 -2.18 -5.75 1.87
C GLN A 195 -3.26 -5.97 2.94
N THR A 196 -2.90 -5.92 4.23
CA THR A 196 -3.89 -6.08 5.31
C THR A 196 -4.95 -4.98 5.29
N LEU A 197 -4.60 -3.74 4.91
CA LEU A 197 -5.57 -2.66 4.74
C LEU A 197 -6.51 -2.90 3.56
N ARG A 198 -5.99 -3.35 2.41
CA ARG A 198 -6.83 -3.73 1.26
C ARG A 198 -7.76 -4.89 1.59
N GLU A 199 -7.27 -5.90 2.30
CA GLU A 199 -8.08 -7.03 2.76
C GLU A 199 -9.20 -6.58 3.71
N ARG A 200 -8.89 -5.67 4.65
CA ARG A 200 -9.89 -5.09 5.55
C ARG A 200 -10.92 -4.26 4.80
N GLU A 201 -10.52 -3.51 3.77
CA GLU A 201 -11.43 -2.74 2.94
C GLU A 201 -12.34 -3.64 2.08
N LEU A 202 -11.79 -4.72 1.54
CA LEU A 202 -12.58 -5.76 0.86
C LEU A 202 -13.56 -6.46 1.81
N ALA A 203 -13.15 -6.74 3.06
CA ALA A 203 -14.04 -7.29 4.07
C ALA A 203 -15.16 -6.30 4.45
N ARG A 204 -14.83 -5.00 4.62
CA ARG A 204 -15.82 -3.94 4.91
C ARG A 204 -16.81 -3.77 3.76
N SER A 205 -16.36 -3.76 2.52
CA SER A 205 -17.24 -3.65 1.35
C SER A 205 -18.16 -4.88 1.21
N ARG A 206 -17.67 -6.08 1.50
CA ARG A 206 -18.52 -7.29 1.59
C ARG A 206 -19.57 -7.20 2.68
N HIS A 207 -19.22 -6.71 3.87
CA HIS A 207 -20.17 -6.54 4.97
C HIS A 207 -21.18 -5.41 4.70
N ALA A 208 -20.77 -4.32 4.08
CA ALA A 208 -21.66 -3.25 3.65
C ALA A 208 -22.62 -3.69 2.55
N ALA A 209 -22.17 -4.55 1.62
CA ALA A 209 -23.04 -5.16 0.61
C ALA A 209 -24.07 -6.11 1.25
N ALA A 210 -23.67 -6.87 2.28
CA ALA A 210 -24.56 -7.78 2.99
C ALA A 210 -25.63 -7.05 3.84
N SER A 211 -25.32 -5.89 4.42
CA SER A 211 -26.29 -5.13 5.23
C SER A 211 -27.32 -4.34 4.39
N HIS A 212 -27.01 -3.98 3.14
CA HIS A 212 -27.93 -3.28 2.24
C HIS A 212 -28.91 -4.19 1.48
N GLN A 213 -28.75 -5.50 1.54
CA GLN A 213 -29.56 -6.46 0.78
C GLN A 213 -31.00 -6.60 1.31
N GLY A 214 -31.29 -6.15 2.54
CA GLY A 214 -32.63 -6.22 3.14
C GLY A 214 -33.61 -5.10 2.70
N TRP A 215 -33.10 -3.94 2.25
CA TRP A 215 -33.94 -2.80 1.85
C TRP A 215 -33.91 -2.52 0.34
N GLN A 216 -32.92 -3.05 -0.40
CA GLN A 216 -32.76 -2.75 -1.83
C GLN A 216 -33.58 -3.64 -2.78
N THR A 217 -34.05 -4.81 -2.36
CA THR A 217 -34.83 -5.71 -3.25
C THR A 217 -36.15 -5.10 -3.72
N LEU A 218 -36.69 -4.12 -3.01
CA LEU A 218 -37.97 -3.48 -3.37
C LEU A 218 -37.83 -2.27 -4.31
N ILE A 219 -36.63 -1.70 -4.49
CA ILE A 219 -36.41 -0.49 -5.32
C ILE A 219 -35.35 -0.72 -6.42
N ALA A 220 -34.44 -1.69 -6.26
CA ALA A 220 -33.30 -1.88 -7.17
C ALA A 220 -33.67 -2.57 -8.50
N GLU A 221 -34.70 -3.43 -8.53
CA GLU A 221 -35.11 -4.11 -9.77
C GLU A 221 -35.50 -3.14 -10.92
N PRO A 222 -36.34 -2.10 -10.72
CA PRO A 222 -36.68 -1.19 -11.81
C PRO A 222 -35.50 -0.31 -12.28
N LEU A 223 -34.61 0.10 -11.38
CA LEU A 223 -33.45 0.92 -11.72
C LEU A 223 -32.36 0.13 -12.46
N ALA A 224 -32.14 -1.14 -12.09
CA ALA A 224 -31.22 -2.02 -12.81
C ALA A 224 -31.72 -2.32 -14.23
N ALA A 225 -33.04 -2.51 -14.40
CA ALA A 225 -33.66 -2.66 -15.72
C ALA A 225 -33.48 -1.40 -16.58
N LEU A 226 -33.62 -0.21 -15.99
CA LEU A 226 -33.39 1.07 -16.67
C LEU A 226 -31.91 1.28 -17.05
N ALA A 227 -30.98 0.92 -16.17
CA ALA A 227 -29.54 1.02 -16.46
C ALA A 227 -29.12 0.03 -17.56
N ALA A 228 -29.64 -1.20 -17.53
CA ALA A 228 -29.42 -2.19 -18.59
C ALA A 228 -30.02 -1.76 -19.93
N LEU A 229 -31.21 -1.14 -19.91
CA LEU A 229 -31.83 -0.56 -21.09
C LEU A 229 -31.00 0.62 -21.65
N GLY A 230 -30.47 1.47 -20.77
CA GLY A 230 -29.57 2.56 -21.14
C GLY A 230 -28.30 2.05 -21.83
N GLN A 231 -27.68 0.99 -21.29
CA GLN A 231 -26.51 0.36 -21.89
C GLN A 231 -26.82 -0.39 -23.20
N ALA A 232 -28.00 -0.98 -23.32
CA ALA A 232 -28.45 -1.58 -24.57
C ALA A 232 -28.68 -0.52 -25.65
N MET A 233 -29.31 0.61 -25.28
CA MET A 233 -29.53 1.77 -26.16
C MET A 233 -28.19 2.36 -26.64
N THR A 234 -27.23 2.62 -25.75
CA THR A 234 -25.93 3.17 -26.14
C THR A 234 -25.18 2.23 -27.10
N ARG A 235 -25.18 0.92 -26.83
CA ARG A 235 -24.56 -0.07 -27.73
C ARG A 235 -25.25 -0.15 -29.10
N THR A 236 -26.57 0.04 -29.15
CA THR A 236 -27.29 0.07 -30.44
C THR A 236 -27.09 1.39 -31.21
N LEU A 237 -26.94 2.51 -30.50
CA LEU A 237 -26.71 3.84 -31.08
C LEU A 237 -25.28 4.00 -31.62
N GLU A 238 -24.29 3.42 -30.91
CA GLU A 238 -22.87 3.46 -31.27
C GLU A 238 -22.57 2.74 -32.60
N ARG A 239 -23.35 1.71 -32.94
CA ARG A 239 -23.17 0.96 -34.19
C ARG A 239 -23.83 1.60 -35.43
N ARG A 240 -24.71 2.59 -35.30
CA ARG A 240 -25.55 3.02 -36.43
C ARG A 240 -25.74 4.53 -36.64
N SER A 241 -25.28 5.41 -35.74
CA SER A 241 -25.60 6.84 -35.89
C SER A 241 -24.49 7.78 -35.43
N ARG A 242 -24.26 8.83 -36.22
CA ARG A 242 -23.44 10.03 -35.93
C ARG A 242 -24.06 10.91 -34.84
N LEU A 243 -24.62 10.31 -33.78
CA LEU A 243 -25.18 11.07 -32.67
C LEU A 243 -24.02 11.46 -31.77
N THR A 244 -23.64 12.74 -31.84
CA THR A 244 -22.65 13.31 -30.94
C THR A 244 -23.21 13.26 -29.51
N PRO A 245 -22.37 13.03 -28.48
CA PRO A 245 -22.82 13.03 -27.09
C PRO A 245 -23.47 14.37 -26.69
N LEU A 246 -23.11 15.47 -27.36
CA LEU A 246 -23.79 16.75 -27.25
C LEU A 246 -25.25 16.71 -27.68
N ASP A 247 -25.59 15.98 -28.75
CA ASP A 247 -26.99 15.84 -29.20
C ASP A 247 -27.80 15.09 -28.12
N ILE A 248 -27.23 14.04 -27.51
CA ILE A 248 -27.88 13.31 -26.41
C ILE A 248 -28.13 14.24 -25.21
N CYS A 249 -27.13 14.98 -24.76
CA CYS A 249 -27.28 15.93 -23.67
C CYS A 249 -28.27 17.06 -24.00
N LEU A 250 -28.28 17.55 -25.26
CA LEU A 250 -29.19 18.59 -25.72
C LEU A 250 -30.65 18.13 -25.70
N TRP A 251 -30.95 16.94 -26.24
CA TRP A 251 -32.33 16.43 -26.29
C TRP A 251 -32.84 15.98 -24.92
N LEU A 252 -31.98 15.34 -24.12
CA LEU A 252 -32.34 14.86 -22.80
C LEU A 252 -32.43 16.01 -21.79
N GLY A 253 -31.43 16.90 -21.77
CA GLY A 253 -31.44 18.11 -20.95
C GLY A 253 -32.50 19.12 -21.39
N GLY A 254 -32.71 19.28 -22.69
CA GLY A 254 -33.78 20.11 -23.25
C GLY A 254 -35.17 19.60 -22.85
N GLY A 255 -35.39 18.28 -22.86
CA GLY A 255 -36.63 17.66 -22.37
C GLY A 255 -36.89 17.94 -20.89
N LEU A 256 -35.85 17.89 -20.06
CA LEU A 256 -35.92 18.20 -18.62
C LEU A 256 -36.31 19.67 -18.37
N ILE A 257 -35.62 20.60 -19.03
CA ILE A 257 -35.91 22.04 -18.88
C ILE A 257 -37.31 22.37 -19.43
N ALA A 258 -37.68 21.79 -20.58
CA ALA A 258 -39.00 21.97 -21.16
C ALA A 258 -40.10 21.47 -20.22
N ARG A 259 -39.89 20.34 -19.53
CA ARG A 259 -40.83 19.83 -18.53
C ARG A 259 -41.07 20.84 -17.42
N GLN A 260 -40.02 21.41 -16.84
CA GLN A 260 -40.16 22.42 -15.78
C GLN A 260 -40.92 23.66 -16.25
N GLY A 261 -40.64 24.12 -17.48
CA GLY A 261 -41.38 25.23 -18.09
C GLY A 261 -42.85 24.90 -18.34
N ILE A 262 -43.16 23.68 -18.76
CA ILE A 262 -44.53 23.19 -18.97
C ILE A 262 -45.28 23.11 -17.63
N GLU A 263 -44.64 22.63 -16.56
CA GLU A 263 -45.27 22.59 -15.23
C GLU A 263 -45.58 24.00 -14.71
N LEU A 264 -44.66 24.94 -14.86
CA LEU A 264 -44.89 26.35 -14.54
C LEU A 264 -46.05 26.94 -15.35
N LEU A 265 -46.12 26.63 -16.64
CA LEU A 265 -47.19 27.11 -17.52
C LEU A 265 -48.55 26.50 -17.13
N LEU A 266 -48.59 25.22 -16.82
CA LEU A 266 -49.81 24.51 -16.42
C LEU A 266 -50.28 24.91 -15.02
N ALA A 267 -49.35 25.25 -14.12
CA ALA A 267 -49.67 25.85 -12.83
C ALA A 267 -50.30 27.25 -12.99
N ALA A 268 -49.82 28.04 -13.96
CA ALA A 268 -50.39 29.35 -14.26
C ALA A 268 -51.75 29.27 -14.99
N ALA A 269 -51.98 28.26 -15.83
CA ALA A 269 -53.20 28.09 -16.60
C ALA A 269 -53.64 26.61 -16.68
N PRO A 270 -54.40 26.11 -15.68
CA PRO A 270 -54.79 24.71 -15.59
C PRO A 270 -55.65 24.21 -16.75
N SER A 271 -56.37 25.13 -17.41
CA SER A 271 -57.22 24.82 -18.57
C SER A 271 -56.44 24.39 -19.81
N LEU A 272 -55.11 24.59 -19.85
CA LEU A 272 -54.25 24.14 -20.94
C LEU A 272 -53.90 22.65 -20.86
N TRP A 273 -54.22 21.98 -19.75
CA TRP A 273 -53.92 20.55 -19.55
C TRP A 273 -54.42 19.62 -20.68
N PRO A 274 -55.71 19.65 -21.08
CA PRO A 274 -56.19 18.78 -22.16
C PRO A 274 -55.54 19.07 -23.51
N LEU A 275 -55.19 20.34 -23.79
CA LEU A 275 -54.48 20.71 -25.01
C LEU A 275 -53.06 20.13 -25.03
N PHE A 276 -52.36 20.19 -23.89
CA PHE A 276 -51.02 19.63 -23.75
C PHE A 276 -51.03 18.11 -23.94
N VAL A 277 -51.93 17.41 -23.22
CA VAL A 277 -52.09 15.95 -23.34
C VAL A 277 -52.45 15.56 -24.78
N GLY A 278 -53.38 16.27 -25.40
CA GLY A 278 -53.76 16.05 -26.80
C GLY A 278 -52.57 16.25 -27.76
N GLY A 279 -51.75 17.28 -27.55
CA GLY A 279 -50.55 17.54 -28.34
C GLY A 279 -49.51 16.43 -28.24
N VAL A 280 -49.24 15.92 -27.03
CA VAL A 280 -48.31 14.80 -26.82
C VAL A 280 -48.83 13.53 -27.48
N ILE A 281 -50.11 13.19 -27.29
CA ILE A 281 -50.72 12.01 -27.93
C ILE A 281 -50.66 12.12 -29.45
N ALA A 282 -50.97 13.28 -30.02
CA ALA A 282 -50.90 13.53 -31.46
C ALA A 282 -49.47 13.38 -31.99
N ALA A 283 -48.46 13.89 -31.27
CA ALA A 283 -47.05 13.76 -31.65
C ALA A 283 -46.58 12.28 -31.64
N VAL A 284 -46.95 11.53 -30.61
CA VAL A 284 -46.64 10.09 -30.50
C VAL A 284 -47.34 9.30 -31.61
N ALA A 285 -48.64 9.53 -31.80
CA ALA A 285 -49.43 8.88 -32.84
C ALA A 285 -48.91 9.19 -34.24
N TYR A 286 -48.55 10.45 -34.52
CA TYR A 286 -47.93 10.84 -35.78
C TYR A 286 -46.57 10.16 -35.99
N SER A 287 -45.75 10.07 -34.93
CA SER A 287 -44.45 9.38 -34.99
C SER A 287 -44.61 7.90 -35.31
N LEU A 288 -45.58 7.23 -34.68
CA LEU A 288 -45.91 5.82 -34.93
C LEU A 288 -46.50 5.60 -36.33
N TYR A 289 -47.44 6.44 -36.74
CA TYR A 289 -48.02 6.41 -38.09
C TYR A 289 -46.95 6.55 -39.17
N ARG A 290 -46.03 7.49 -38.98
CA ARG A 290 -44.92 7.72 -39.89
C ARG A 290 -43.93 6.54 -39.91
N LEU A 291 -43.65 5.95 -38.76
CA LEU A 291 -42.81 4.74 -38.62
C LEU A 291 -43.38 3.56 -39.42
N MET A 292 -44.70 3.40 -39.41
CA MET A 292 -45.40 2.33 -40.13
C MET A 292 -45.35 2.50 -41.65
N ILE A 293 -45.40 3.73 -42.16
CA ILE A 293 -45.56 3.99 -43.60
C ILE A 293 -44.23 4.10 -44.35
N THR A 294 -43.14 4.48 -43.66
CA THR A 294 -41.85 4.74 -44.32
C THR A 294 -40.74 3.88 -43.69
N PRO A 295 -40.50 2.65 -44.16
CA PRO A 295 -39.53 1.73 -43.54
C PRO A 295 -38.05 2.18 -43.69
N ARG A 296 -37.79 3.26 -44.44
CA ARG A 296 -36.47 3.89 -44.58
C ARG A 296 -36.34 5.17 -43.74
N MET A 297 -36.84 5.17 -42.50
CA MET A 297 -36.69 6.35 -41.65
C MET A 297 -35.24 6.55 -41.20
N ASP A 298 -34.82 7.82 -41.21
CA ASP A 298 -33.69 8.33 -40.44
C ASP A 298 -33.92 8.00 -38.96
N ILE A 299 -33.25 6.94 -38.51
CA ILE A 299 -33.25 6.45 -37.11
C ILE A 299 -32.99 7.60 -36.14
N GLY A 300 -32.24 8.62 -36.56
CA GLY A 300 -31.93 9.82 -35.79
C GLY A 300 -33.17 10.62 -35.36
N LEU A 301 -34.23 10.72 -36.17
CA LEU A 301 -35.42 11.49 -35.76
C LEU A 301 -36.21 10.75 -34.69
N VAL A 302 -36.35 9.43 -34.83
CA VAL A 302 -37.03 8.57 -33.85
C VAL A 302 -36.28 8.58 -32.51
N SER A 303 -34.94 8.48 -32.54
CA SER A 303 -34.13 8.54 -31.32
C SER A 303 -34.20 9.90 -30.63
N ARG A 304 -34.24 11.01 -31.38
CA ARG A 304 -34.37 12.36 -30.82
C ARG A 304 -35.73 12.59 -30.16
N VAL A 305 -36.81 12.18 -30.81
CA VAL A 305 -38.17 12.24 -30.22
C VAL A 305 -38.26 11.35 -28.98
N GLY A 306 -37.67 10.15 -29.03
CA GLY A 306 -37.60 9.23 -27.89
C GLY A 306 -36.83 9.83 -26.70
N LEU A 307 -35.67 10.43 -26.94
CA LEU A 307 -34.87 11.09 -25.90
C LEU A 307 -35.58 12.30 -25.29
N ALA A 308 -36.27 13.10 -26.11
CA ALA A 308 -37.06 14.22 -25.62
C ALA A 308 -38.21 13.77 -24.71
N LEU A 309 -38.93 12.71 -25.10
CA LEU A 309 -40.00 12.11 -24.29
C LEU A 309 -39.45 11.50 -23.00
N LEU A 310 -38.30 10.82 -23.06
CA LEU A 310 -37.65 10.24 -21.89
C LEU A 310 -37.25 11.33 -20.87
N GLY A 311 -36.64 12.43 -21.34
CA GLY A 311 -36.30 13.57 -20.49
C GLY A 311 -37.53 14.23 -19.88
N LEU A 312 -38.64 14.31 -20.64
CA LEU A 312 -39.91 14.85 -20.15
C LEU A 312 -40.51 14.00 -19.01
N VAL A 313 -40.42 12.67 -19.09
CA VAL A 313 -40.92 11.74 -18.06
C VAL A 313 -40.03 11.76 -16.82
N LEU A 314 -38.70 11.69 -17.00
CA LEU A 314 -37.74 11.72 -15.90
C LEU A 314 -37.83 13.01 -15.09
N GLY A 315 -38.11 14.13 -15.74
CA GLY A 315 -38.24 15.43 -15.08
C GLY A 315 -39.43 15.55 -14.12
N GLY A 316 -40.48 14.75 -14.27
CA GLY A 316 -41.63 14.77 -13.35
C GLY A 316 -41.43 13.97 -12.07
N HIS A 317 -40.33 13.23 -11.95
CA HIS A 317 -40.02 12.40 -10.77
C HIS A 317 -39.02 13.06 -9.81
N LEU A 318 -38.39 14.16 -10.20
CA LEU A 318 -37.43 14.94 -9.40
C LEU A 318 -38.14 16.12 -8.76
#